data_AF-A0A4Z1G6U6-F1
#
_entry.id   AF-A0A4Z1G6U6-F1
#
_cell.length_a   1.000
_cell.length_b   1.000
_cell.length_c   1.000
_cell.angle_alpha   90.00
_cell.angle_beta   90.00
_cell.angle_gamma   90.00
#
_symmetry.space_group_name_H-M   'P 1'
#
loop_
_entity.id
_entity.type
_entity.pdbx_description
1 polymer ?
#
loop_
_entity_poly.entity_id
_entity_poly.type
_entity_poly.pdbx_seq_one_letter_code
_entity_poly.pdbx_strand_id
1 'polypeptide(L)'
;MGSSSSPSAKLREQNLSSPPKVCIVGAGLSGLRCADILLQHSFDVTILEGRDRIGGRVHQINLPSGPLVDLGANWLHGSDDQPLLDMAKSTNTEVHTWAEKGIWFGEDGKPLADGDAMMNEVWEIIHGAFKYSEENSESIDPDKSLYDFIEEKLLEKYPDDAEKRRVSIQFADIWGTFVGSSVKKQSLKFFWLEECIDGANIFVAGTYKNILARVAKPALENAKIKYLTKVTRVETNSENVTVFTDDGKSLEFDEVVMTTPLGWLKKNKQAFQPALPARFLSAIDSLGFGCLEKVYITFPHAFWTNPNLSPSSQTFDGFTQWLAPTYTTTTNPHK
;
A
#
# COMPACT_ATOMS: atom_id res chain seq x y z
N MET A 1 36.24 24.01 23.06
CA MET A 1 36.66 22.60 23.15
C MET A 1 35.43 21.74 23.00
N GLY A 2 35.47 20.74 22.12
CA GLY A 2 34.34 19.85 21.83
C GLY A 2 33.90 19.87 20.36
N SER A 3 34.82 19.62 19.43
CA SER A 3 34.47 19.31 18.04
C SER A 3 33.82 17.92 18.00
N SER A 4 32.51 17.86 17.81
CA SER A 4 31.80 16.61 17.52
C SER A 4 32.18 16.15 16.11
N SER A 5 33.17 15.27 16.01
CA SER A 5 33.46 14.54 14.78
C SER A 5 32.26 13.65 14.45
N SER A 6 31.52 14.01 13.40
CA SER A 6 30.66 13.06 12.68
C SER A 6 31.47 11.79 12.40
N PRO A 7 30.94 10.57 12.62
CA PRO A 7 31.62 9.37 12.16
C PRO A 7 31.71 9.48 10.64
N SER A 8 32.92 9.67 10.10
CA SER A 8 33.11 9.53 8.66
C SER A 8 32.68 8.11 8.32
N ALA A 9 31.61 7.98 7.53
CA ALA A 9 31.30 6.73 6.89
C ALA A 9 32.55 6.37 6.07
N LYS A 10 33.31 5.38 6.54
CA LYS A 10 34.43 4.83 5.78
C LYS A 10 33.81 4.26 4.51
N LEU A 11 33.88 5.01 3.42
CA LEU A 11 33.62 4.47 2.09
C LEU A 11 34.61 3.33 1.91
N ARG A 12 34.12 2.11 1.61
CA ARG A 12 35.02 1.01 1.27
C ARG A 12 35.86 1.44 0.08
N GLU A 13 37.19 1.40 0.23
CA GLU A 13 38.09 1.59 -0.89
C GLU A 13 37.81 0.48 -1.91
N GLN A 14 37.49 0.88 -3.15
CA GLN A 14 37.26 -0.05 -4.25
C GLN A 14 38.56 -0.79 -4.56
N ASN A 15 38.69 -2.01 -4.05
CA ASN A 15 39.71 -2.96 -4.46
C ASN A 15 38.98 -4.09 -5.16
N LEU A 16 38.85 -4.06 -6.49
CA LEU A 16 38.00 -5.04 -7.17
C LEU A 16 38.67 -5.64 -8.39
N SER A 17 39.18 -6.86 -8.18
CA SER A 17 39.40 -7.88 -9.20
C SER A 17 38.09 -8.55 -9.66
N SER A 18 36.95 -8.27 -9.01
CA SER A 18 35.60 -8.79 -9.33
C SER A 18 34.49 -7.83 -8.88
N PRO A 19 33.28 -7.82 -9.49
CA PRO A 19 32.19 -6.94 -9.08
C PRO A 19 31.70 -7.22 -7.64
N PRO A 20 31.26 -6.19 -6.86
CA PRO A 20 30.75 -6.39 -5.51
C PRO A 20 29.44 -7.17 -5.50
N LYS A 21 29.27 -8.03 -4.49
CA LYS A 21 28.11 -8.89 -4.28
C LYS A 21 27.09 -8.21 -3.39
N VAL A 22 25.89 -7.99 -3.93
CA VAL A 22 24.79 -7.37 -3.18
C VAL A 22 23.63 -8.34 -3.06
N CYS A 23 23.15 -8.56 -1.83
CA CYS A 23 21.94 -9.33 -1.57
C CYS A 23 20.75 -8.41 -1.38
N ILE A 24 19.62 -8.75 -2.01
CA ILE A 24 18.33 -8.10 -1.81
C ILE A 24 17.40 -9.09 -1.13
N VAL A 25 16.81 -8.71 -0.01
CA VAL A 25 15.83 -9.55 0.70
C VAL A 25 14.43 -9.11 0.31
N GLY A 26 13.74 -9.97 -0.47
CA GLY A 26 12.41 -9.75 -1.03
C GLY A 26 12.43 -9.43 -2.53
N ALA A 27 11.60 -10.12 -3.29
CA ALA A 27 11.38 -9.93 -4.73
C ALA A 27 10.02 -9.26 -5.02
N GLY A 28 9.60 -8.33 -4.15
CA GLY A 28 8.51 -7.38 -4.45
C GLY A 28 8.97 -6.27 -5.40
N LEU A 29 8.07 -5.35 -5.78
CA LEU A 29 8.40 -4.23 -6.69
C LEU A 29 9.64 -3.44 -6.23
N SER A 30 9.78 -3.17 -4.92
CA SER A 30 10.94 -2.49 -4.35
C SER A 30 12.25 -3.26 -4.59
N GLY A 31 12.29 -4.55 -4.26
CA GLY A 31 13.47 -5.39 -4.47
C GLY A 31 13.81 -5.59 -5.94
N LEU A 32 12.80 -5.76 -6.80
CA LEU A 32 13.00 -5.90 -8.25
C LEU A 32 13.56 -4.61 -8.88
N ARG A 33 13.07 -3.43 -8.47
CA ARG A 33 13.62 -2.16 -8.94
C ARG A 33 15.01 -1.89 -8.39
N CYS A 34 15.29 -2.27 -7.14
CA CYS A 34 16.63 -2.21 -6.56
C CYS A 34 17.61 -3.06 -7.37
N ALA A 35 17.22 -4.30 -7.72
CA ALA A 35 18.02 -5.19 -8.55
C ALA A 35 18.33 -4.57 -9.91
N ASP A 36 17.33 -4.02 -10.60
CA ASP A 36 17.51 -3.35 -11.89
C ASP A 36 18.57 -2.24 -11.82
N ILE A 37 18.49 -1.36 -10.82
CA ILE A 37 19.47 -0.27 -10.64
C ILE A 37 20.87 -0.84 -10.36
N LEU A 38 21.01 -1.80 -9.45
CA LEU A 38 22.31 -2.40 -9.12
C LEU A 38 22.94 -3.13 -10.32
N LEU A 39 22.13 -3.83 -11.11
CA LEU A 39 22.60 -4.52 -12.32
C LEU A 39 23.12 -3.53 -13.38
N GLN A 40 22.49 -2.36 -13.56
CA GLN A 40 22.98 -1.30 -14.45
C GLN A 40 24.34 -0.75 -14.03
N HIS A 41 24.69 -0.87 -12.75
CA HIS A 41 25.99 -0.50 -12.20
C HIS A 41 26.96 -1.68 -12.02
N SER A 42 26.70 -2.80 -12.71
CA SER A 42 27.59 -3.98 -12.75
C SER A 42 27.85 -4.67 -11.41
N PHE A 43 26.92 -4.58 -10.45
CA PHE A 43 26.97 -5.36 -9.21
C PHE A 43 26.56 -6.83 -9.44
N ASP A 44 27.13 -7.77 -8.69
CA ASP A 44 26.67 -9.18 -8.65
C ASP A 44 25.47 -9.29 -7.70
N VAL A 45 24.26 -9.34 -8.25
CA VAL A 45 23.02 -9.27 -7.48
C VAL A 45 22.45 -10.66 -7.20
N THR A 46 22.17 -10.93 -5.92
CA THR A 46 21.38 -12.09 -5.47
C THR A 46 20.10 -11.62 -4.78
N ILE A 47 18.94 -12.19 -5.12
CA ILE A 47 17.67 -11.90 -4.46
C ILE A 47 17.22 -13.13 -3.67
N LEU A 48 16.92 -12.95 -2.38
CA LEU A 48 16.34 -13.99 -1.52
C LEU A 48 14.86 -13.70 -1.33
N GLU A 49 13.99 -14.55 -1.89
CA GLU A 49 12.54 -14.43 -1.82
C GLU A 49 11.95 -15.53 -0.95
N GLY A 50 11.19 -15.13 0.08
CA GLY A 50 10.62 -16.06 1.05
C GLY A 50 9.44 -16.90 0.51
N ARG A 51 8.86 -16.49 -0.62
CA ARG A 51 7.79 -17.20 -1.32
C ARG A 51 8.32 -17.97 -2.52
N ASP A 52 7.45 -18.76 -3.14
CA ASP A 52 7.66 -19.46 -4.41
C ASP A 52 7.45 -18.56 -5.64
N ARG A 53 7.25 -17.25 -5.43
CA ARG A 53 6.94 -16.29 -6.49
C ARG A 53 7.49 -14.90 -6.20
N ILE A 54 7.71 -14.13 -7.26
CA ILE A 54 7.97 -12.68 -7.17
C ILE A 54 6.67 -11.88 -6.97
N GLY A 55 6.81 -10.55 -6.89
CA GLY A 55 5.73 -9.57 -6.89
C GLY A 55 5.27 -9.15 -5.49
N GLY A 56 5.46 -10.00 -4.47
CA GLY A 56 5.08 -9.69 -3.10
C GLY A 56 3.59 -9.37 -2.99
N ARG A 57 3.27 -8.11 -2.68
CA ARG A 57 1.89 -7.57 -2.58
C ARG A 57 1.24 -7.29 -3.94
N VAL A 58 1.95 -7.44 -5.05
CA VAL A 58 1.38 -7.51 -6.40
C VAL A 58 1.28 -8.98 -6.76
N HIS A 59 0.07 -9.52 -6.82
CA HIS A 59 -0.15 -10.96 -6.97
C HIS A 59 -1.48 -11.25 -7.63
N GLN A 60 -1.44 -12.10 -8.65
CA GLN A 60 -2.62 -12.56 -9.36
C GLN A 60 -2.95 -14.03 -9.02
N ILE A 61 -4.24 -14.35 -9.04
CA ILE A 61 -4.75 -15.73 -8.99
C ILE A 61 -5.78 -15.97 -10.08
N ASN A 62 -5.94 -17.22 -10.51
CA ASN A 62 -7.09 -17.61 -11.32
C ASN A 62 -8.27 -17.86 -10.40
N LEU A 63 -9.40 -17.21 -10.66
CA LEU A 63 -10.66 -17.57 -10.02
C LEU A 63 -11.12 -18.95 -10.53
N PRO A 64 -11.89 -19.71 -9.73
CA PRO A 64 -12.51 -20.95 -10.20
C PRO A 64 -13.38 -20.77 -11.45
N SER A 65 -13.90 -19.56 -11.66
CA SER A 65 -14.68 -19.18 -12.84
C SER A 65 -13.85 -18.96 -14.11
N GLY A 66 -12.52 -18.94 -14.01
CA GLY A 66 -11.60 -18.79 -15.14
C GLY A 66 -10.78 -17.49 -15.18
N PRO A 67 -11.33 -16.29 -14.86
CA PRO A 67 -10.58 -15.05 -14.94
C PRO A 67 -9.37 -14.99 -14.01
N LEU A 68 -8.30 -14.35 -14.50
CA LEU A 68 -7.14 -13.97 -13.69
C LEU A 68 -7.45 -12.62 -13.00
N VAL A 69 -7.25 -12.52 -11.69
CA VAL A 69 -7.53 -11.31 -10.91
C VAL A 69 -6.39 -10.96 -9.95
N ASP A 70 -6.28 -9.70 -9.57
CA ASP A 70 -5.29 -9.19 -8.61
C ASP A 70 -5.77 -9.31 -7.15
N LEU A 71 -5.13 -10.13 -6.33
CA LEU A 71 -5.35 -10.12 -4.88
C LEU A 71 -4.78 -8.86 -4.19
N GLY A 72 -3.89 -8.15 -4.89
CA GLY A 72 -3.07 -7.06 -4.37
C GLY A 72 -3.46 -5.69 -4.89
N ALA A 73 -2.51 -4.99 -5.51
CA ALA A 73 -2.77 -3.68 -6.12
C ALA A 73 -3.75 -3.76 -7.31
N ASN A 74 -4.63 -2.76 -7.44
CA ASN A 74 -5.48 -2.57 -8.62
C ASN A 74 -5.57 -1.11 -9.10
N TRP A 75 -4.93 -0.18 -8.39
CA TRP A 75 -5.09 1.25 -8.64
C TRP A 75 -3.74 1.92 -8.86
N LEU A 76 -3.70 2.81 -9.83
CA LEU A 76 -2.67 3.80 -10.05
C LEU A 76 -3.22 5.14 -9.57
N HIS A 77 -2.79 5.57 -8.39
CA HIS A 77 -3.25 6.82 -7.78
C HIS A 77 -2.45 8.00 -8.33
N GLY A 78 -3.15 9.02 -8.82
CA GLY A 78 -2.58 10.15 -9.58
C GLY A 78 -2.15 9.77 -10.99
N SER A 79 -2.35 10.68 -11.95
CA SER A 79 -1.99 10.48 -13.36
C SER A 79 -0.84 11.33 -13.84
N ASP A 80 -0.54 12.45 -13.17
CA ASP A 80 0.23 13.52 -13.79
C ASP A 80 1.72 13.20 -13.87
N ASP A 81 2.26 12.45 -12.90
CA ASP A 81 3.65 11.99 -12.87
C ASP A 81 3.77 10.52 -12.40
N GLN A 82 2.86 9.67 -12.86
CA GLN A 82 2.78 8.28 -12.40
C GLN A 82 3.65 7.32 -13.26
N PRO A 83 4.84 6.88 -12.79
CA PRO A 83 5.76 6.06 -13.60
C PRO A 83 5.17 4.71 -14.01
N LEU A 84 4.23 4.16 -13.22
CA LEU A 84 3.58 2.91 -13.54
C LEU A 84 2.51 3.05 -14.64
N LEU A 85 2.00 4.25 -14.89
CA LEU A 85 1.05 4.50 -15.97
C LEU A 85 1.71 4.32 -17.35
N ASP A 86 2.95 4.80 -17.51
CA ASP A 86 3.71 4.59 -18.74
C ASP A 86 4.10 3.12 -18.94
N MET A 87 4.33 2.39 -17.84
CA MET A 87 4.49 0.94 -17.90
C MET A 87 3.19 0.24 -18.32
N ALA A 88 2.04 0.66 -17.80
CA ALA A 88 0.75 0.13 -18.21
C ALA A 88 0.52 0.31 -19.73
N LYS A 89 0.77 1.52 -20.25
CA LYS A 89 0.70 1.83 -21.69
C LYS A 89 1.66 0.96 -22.51
N SER A 90 2.95 0.93 -22.15
CA SER A 90 3.97 0.18 -22.92
C SER A 90 3.80 -1.34 -22.89
N THR A 91 3.06 -1.86 -21.90
CA THR A 91 2.76 -3.29 -21.77
C THR A 91 1.36 -3.67 -22.27
N ASN A 92 0.64 -2.71 -22.87
CA ASN A 92 -0.78 -2.86 -23.26
C ASN A 92 -1.64 -3.43 -22.12
N THR A 93 -1.37 -2.98 -20.89
CA THR A 93 -2.19 -3.34 -19.73
C THR A 93 -3.51 -2.58 -19.81
N GLU A 94 -4.61 -3.32 -19.76
CA GLU A 94 -5.95 -2.72 -19.79
C GLU A 94 -6.19 -1.89 -18.52
N VAL A 95 -6.56 -0.64 -18.74
CA VAL A 95 -6.87 0.33 -17.69
C VAL A 95 -8.25 0.93 -17.92
N HIS A 96 -8.88 1.37 -16.84
CA HIS A 96 -10.17 2.01 -16.85
C HIS A 96 -10.18 3.25 -15.96
N THR A 97 -10.90 4.28 -16.39
CA THR A 97 -11.24 5.44 -15.58
C THR A 97 -12.74 5.41 -15.37
N TRP A 98 -13.18 5.39 -14.12
CA TRP A 98 -14.62 5.39 -13.84
C TRP A 98 -15.24 6.75 -14.14
N ALA A 99 -16.54 6.74 -14.45
CA ALA A 99 -17.34 7.94 -14.55
C ALA A 99 -17.32 8.73 -13.23
N GLU A 100 -17.50 10.04 -13.32
CA GLU A 100 -17.48 10.96 -12.16
C GLU A 100 -18.57 10.66 -11.13
N LYS A 101 -19.64 9.95 -11.52
CA LYS A 101 -20.80 9.69 -10.65
C LYS A 101 -20.66 8.37 -9.89
N GLY A 102 -20.63 8.46 -8.57
CA GLY A 102 -20.69 7.30 -7.69
C GLY A 102 -22.11 6.76 -7.53
N ILE A 103 -22.23 5.47 -7.22
CA ILE A 103 -23.49 4.86 -6.81
C ILE A 103 -23.41 4.56 -5.32
N TRP A 104 -24.24 5.25 -4.54
CA TRP A 104 -24.12 5.28 -3.09
C TRP A 104 -25.32 4.63 -2.43
N PHE A 105 -25.07 3.76 -1.47
CA PHE A 105 -26.08 3.12 -0.65
C PHE A 105 -25.78 3.35 0.83
N GLY A 106 -26.80 3.70 1.60
CA GLY A 106 -26.71 3.81 3.05
C GLY A 106 -26.60 2.45 3.73
N GLU A 107 -26.41 2.46 5.05
CA GLU A 107 -26.34 1.27 5.90
C GLU A 107 -27.60 0.38 5.85
N ASP A 108 -28.75 0.98 5.49
CA ASP A 108 -30.03 0.31 5.30
C ASP A 108 -30.21 -0.30 3.90
N GLY A 109 -29.20 -0.15 3.04
CA GLY A 109 -29.19 -0.63 1.66
C GLY A 109 -30.01 0.21 0.69
N LYS A 110 -30.48 1.41 1.08
CA LYS A 110 -31.22 2.31 0.17
C LYS A 110 -30.28 3.27 -0.56
N PRO A 111 -30.61 3.68 -1.80
CA PRO A 111 -29.83 4.67 -2.53
C PRO A 111 -29.74 6.01 -1.78
N LEU A 112 -28.54 6.60 -1.79
CA LEU A 112 -28.28 7.96 -1.29
C LEU A 112 -28.15 8.92 -2.48
N ALA A 113 -29.20 9.70 -2.74
CA ALA A 113 -29.26 10.63 -3.87
C ALA A 113 -28.15 11.70 -3.82
N ASP A 114 -27.81 12.16 -2.61
CA ASP A 114 -26.81 13.21 -2.38
C ASP A 114 -25.40 12.65 -2.11
N GLY A 115 -25.16 11.36 -2.41
CA GLY A 115 -23.92 10.69 -2.02
C GLY A 115 -22.65 11.32 -2.60
N ASP A 116 -22.67 11.77 -3.86
CA ASP A 116 -21.51 12.46 -4.45
C ASP A 116 -21.23 13.80 -3.75
N ALA A 117 -22.29 14.55 -3.41
CA ALA A 117 -22.14 15.82 -2.71
C ALA A 117 -21.59 15.62 -1.28
N MET A 118 -22.03 14.56 -0.59
CA MET A 118 -21.51 14.20 0.73
C MET A 118 -20.05 13.73 0.68
N MET A 119 -19.70 12.90 -0.31
CA MET A 119 -18.32 12.46 -0.51
C MET A 119 -17.39 13.64 -0.80
N ASN A 120 -17.80 14.55 -1.68
CA ASN A 120 -17.05 15.77 -2.00
C ASN A 120 -16.86 16.65 -0.75
N GLU A 121 -17.91 16.83 0.07
CA GLU A 121 -17.80 17.59 1.30
C GLU A 121 -16.80 16.99 2.29
N VAL A 122 -16.84 15.67 2.47
CA VAL A 122 -15.88 14.97 3.33
C VAL A 122 -14.46 15.07 2.76
N TRP A 123 -14.32 14.99 1.44
CA TRP A 123 -13.04 15.21 0.76
C TRP A 123 -12.46 16.59 1.02
N GLU A 124 -13.28 17.64 0.95
CA GLU A 124 -12.83 19.01 1.28
C GLU A 124 -12.36 19.12 2.73
N ILE A 125 -13.01 18.42 3.67
CA ILE A 125 -12.54 18.37 5.07
C ILE A 125 -11.18 17.65 5.16
N ILE A 126 -11.01 16.52 4.46
CA ILE A 126 -9.74 15.78 4.43
C ILE A 126 -8.63 16.61 3.78
N HIS A 127 -8.92 17.31 2.67
CA HIS A 127 -8.00 18.27 2.06
C HIS A 127 -7.62 19.40 3.02
N GLY A 128 -8.60 19.93 3.76
CA GLY A 128 -8.34 20.88 4.84
C GLY A 128 -7.44 20.29 5.94
N ALA A 129 -7.57 19.00 6.23
CA ALA A 129 -6.73 18.31 7.20
C ALA A 129 -5.26 18.19 6.74
N PHE A 130 -5.00 17.97 5.45
CA PHE A 130 -3.63 17.99 4.90
C PHE A 130 -2.96 19.33 5.17
N LYS A 131 -3.61 20.42 4.76
CA LYS A 131 -3.10 21.78 4.93
C LYS A 131 -2.93 22.14 6.41
N TYR A 132 -3.93 21.83 7.24
CA TYR A 132 -3.87 22.08 8.67
C TYR A 132 -2.71 21.30 9.33
N SER A 133 -2.53 20.04 8.95
CA SER A 133 -1.44 19.19 9.41
C SER A 133 -0.08 19.77 9.02
N GLU A 134 0.11 20.19 7.77
CA GLU A 134 1.35 20.77 7.27
C GLU A 134 1.71 22.06 8.02
N GLU A 135 0.75 22.97 8.17
CA GLU A 135 0.96 24.28 8.80
C GLU A 135 1.12 24.19 10.33
N ASN A 136 0.56 23.17 10.98
CA ASN A 136 0.46 23.08 12.44
C ASN A 136 1.06 21.81 13.05
N SER A 137 1.80 21.00 12.28
CA SER A 137 2.34 19.70 12.70
C SER A 137 3.06 19.75 14.05
N GLU A 138 3.83 20.80 14.34
CA GLU A 138 4.57 20.92 15.61
C GLU A 138 3.63 21.00 16.83
N SER A 139 2.50 21.70 16.70
CA SER A 139 1.57 22.00 17.80
C SER A 139 0.42 21.01 17.95
N ILE A 140 0.11 20.22 16.90
CA ILE A 140 -0.94 19.21 16.97
C ILE A 140 -0.57 18.13 18.00
N ASP A 141 -1.52 17.81 18.88
CA ASP A 141 -1.42 16.71 19.83
C ASP A 141 -1.13 15.39 19.07
N PRO A 142 -0.05 14.65 19.40
CA PRO A 142 0.26 13.37 18.77
C PRO A 142 -0.87 12.34 18.79
N ASP A 143 -1.75 12.40 19.80
CA ASP A 143 -2.89 11.48 19.94
C ASP A 143 -4.14 11.93 19.17
N LYS A 144 -4.14 13.16 18.60
CA LYS A 144 -5.25 13.64 17.79
C LYS A 144 -5.29 12.92 16.45
N SER A 145 -6.40 12.25 16.19
CA SER A 145 -6.63 11.50 14.97
C SER A 145 -7.26 12.36 13.87
N LEU A 146 -7.19 11.87 12.62
CA LEU A 146 -7.93 12.44 11.51
C LEU A 146 -9.44 12.42 11.78
N TYR A 147 -9.94 11.37 12.44
CA TYR A 147 -11.34 11.31 12.85
C TYR A 147 -11.74 12.49 13.74
N ASP A 148 -10.93 12.83 14.75
CA ASP A 148 -11.25 13.91 15.69
C ASP A 148 -11.36 15.25 14.96
N PHE A 149 -10.47 15.49 13.99
CA PHE A 149 -10.55 16.69 13.14
C PHE A 149 -11.81 16.71 12.28
N ILE A 150 -12.16 15.58 11.66
CA ILE A 150 -13.38 15.48 10.84
C ILE A 150 -14.63 15.69 11.70
N GLU A 151 -14.68 15.10 12.88
CA GLU A 151 -15.79 15.24 13.83
C GLU A 151 -15.96 16.69 14.29
N GLU A 152 -14.86 17.38 14.63
CA GLU A 152 -14.86 18.81 14.96
C GLU A 152 -15.43 19.65 13.81
N LYS A 153 -14.97 19.43 12.57
CA LYS A 153 -15.44 20.19 11.40
C LYS A 153 -16.90 19.91 11.04
N LEU A 154 -17.35 18.67 11.18
CA LEU A 154 -18.75 18.32 10.99
C LEU A 154 -19.64 18.91 12.09
N LEU A 155 -19.17 18.98 13.34
CA LEU A 155 -19.89 19.62 14.45
C LEU A 155 -20.01 21.13 14.24
N GLU A 156 -18.95 21.80 13.81
CA GLU A 156 -18.96 23.23 13.45
C GLU A 156 -19.97 23.51 12.33
N LYS A 157 -20.01 22.67 11.30
CA LYS A 157 -20.85 22.87 10.10
C LYS A 157 -22.32 22.50 10.33
N TYR A 158 -22.56 21.48 11.14
CA TYR A 158 -23.88 20.89 11.37
C TYR A 158 -24.14 20.70 12.86
N PRO A 159 -24.24 21.75 13.68
CA PRO A 159 -24.36 21.61 15.14
C PRO A 159 -25.61 20.84 15.58
N ASP A 160 -26.74 21.06 14.90
CA ASP A 160 -28.04 20.49 15.28
C ASP A 160 -28.46 19.26 14.44
N ASP A 161 -27.66 18.86 13.45
CA ASP A 161 -27.98 17.74 12.55
C ASP A 161 -27.08 16.53 12.82
N ALA A 162 -27.43 15.79 13.88
CA ALA A 162 -26.67 14.62 14.31
C ALA A 162 -26.66 13.50 13.27
N GLU A 163 -27.73 13.35 12.50
CA GLU A 163 -27.84 12.32 11.48
C GLU A 163 -26.92 12.61 10.30
N LYS A 164 -26.88 13.86 9.83
CA LYS A 164 -25.95 14.24 8.77
C LYS A 164 -24.49 14.04 9.18
N ARG A 165 -24.10 14.44 10.40
CA ARG A 165 -22.75 14.20 10.91
C ARG A 165 -22.41 12.71 10.92
N ARG A 166 -23.34 11.87 11.40
CA ARG A 166 -23.18 10.42 11.46
C ARG A 166 -22.95 9.81 10.08
N VAL A 167 -23.75 10.19 9.07
CA VAL A 167 -23.59 9.68 7.71
C VAL A 167 -22.30 10.21 7.06
N SER A 168 -21.94 11.48 7.25
CA SER A 168 -20.67 12.03 6.76
C SER A 168 -19.43 11.33 7.35
N ILE A 169 -19.50 10.88 8.61
CA ILE A 169 -18.45 10.04 9.20
C ILE A 169 -18.32 8.69 8.47
N GLN A 170 -19.42 8.07 8.03
CA GLN A 170 -19.36 6.82 7.25
C GLN A 170 -18.68 7.04 5.89
N PHE A 171 -18.88 8.21 5.27
CA PHE A 171 -18.11 8.61 4.09
C PHE A 171 -16.62 8.80 4.41
N ALA A 172 -16.28 9.36 5.57
CA ALA A 172 -14.90 9.50 6.00
C ALA A 172 -14.20 8.14 6.17
N ASP A 173 -14.91 7.10 6.60
CA ASP A 173 -14.33 5.74 6.68
C ASP A 173 -13.88 5.19 5.31
N ILE A 174 -14.41 5.71 4.19
CA ILE A 174 -13.96 5.36 2.83
C ILE A 174 -12.50 5.78 2.62
N TRP A 175 -12.04 6.89 3.22
CA TRP A 175 -10.62 7.26 3.22
C TRP A 175 -9.73 6.11 3.71
N GLY A 176 -10.22 5.37 4.71
CA GLY A 176 -9.52 4.20 5.23
C GLY A 176 -9.30 3.09 4.21
N THR A 177 -10.08 3.04 3.13
CA THR A 177 -9.89 2.11 2.01
C THR A 177 -8.75 2.52 1.06
N PHE A 178 -8.32 3.79 1.07
CA PHE A 178 -7.16 4.26 0.29
C PHE A 178 -5.85 3.92 1.00
N VAL A 179 -5.81 4.14 2.33
CA VAL A 179 -4.59 4.00 3.15
C VAL A 179 -4.50 2.66 3.90
N GLY A 180 -5.58 1.90 3.94
CA GLY A 180 -5.70 0.63 4.66
C GLY A 180 -5.77 0.74 6.18
N SER A 181 -6.20 1.89 6.73
CA SER A 181 -6.36 2.11 8.16
C SER A 181 -7.55 3.02 8.43
N SER A 182 -8.26 2.82 9.54
CA SER A 182 -9.36 3.71 9.94
C SER A 182 -8.86 5.13 10.23
N VAL A 183 -9.67 6.13 9.87
CA VAL A 183 -9.46 7.55 10.22
C VAL A 183 -9.23 7.79 11.71
N LYS A 184 -9.74 6.91 12.57
CA LYS A 184 -9.55 6.95 14.04
C LYS A 184 -8.13 6.62 14.49
N LYS A 185 -7.36 5.95 13.64
CA LYS A 185 -5.97 5.54 13.94
C LYS A 185 -4.94 6.37 13.18
N GLN A 186 -5.37 7.17 12.21
CA GLN A 186 -4.48 8.01 11.43
C GLN A 186 -4.17 9.27 12.22
N SER A 187 -2.87 9.57 12.38
CA SER A 187 -2.42 10.75 13.10
C SER A 187 -2.71 12.00 12.29
N LEU A 188 -3.44 12.96 12.87
CA LEU A 188 -3.62 14.28 12.26
C LEU A 188 -2.29 15.03 12.18
N LYS A 189 -1.41 14.85 13.18
CA LYS A 189 -0.11 15.53 13.27
C LYS A 189 0.78 15.28 12.05
N PHE A 190 0.77 14.05 11.55
CA PHE A 190 1.63 13.61 10.45
C PHE A 190 0.85 13.38 9.14
N PHE A 191 -0.40 13.82 9.08
CA PHE A 191 -1.27 13.55 7.94
C PHE A 191 -0.78 14.17 6.63
N TRP A 192 -0.08 15.31 6.70
CA TRP A 192 0.57 15.93 5.53
C TRP A 192 1.57 15.01 4.79
N LEU A 193 2.11 13.97 5.44
CA LEU A 193 2.98 12.98 4.79
C LEU A 193 2.24 12.02 3.84
N GLU A 194 0.90 12.03 3.85
CA GLU A 194 0.06 11.20 2.98
C GLU A 194 -0.36 11.95 1.69
N GLU A 195 0.33 13.06 1.36
CA GLU A 195 0.09 13.83 0.13
C GLU A 195 0.20 12.93 -1.12
N CYS A 196 -0.78 13.06 -2.01
CA CYS A 196 -0.96 12.18 -3.16
C CYS A 196 -0.38 12.80 -4.43
N ILE A 197 -0.09 11.96 -5.43
CA ILE A 197 0.18 12.43 -6.80
C ILE A 197 -1.15 12.94 -7.38
N ASP A 198 -1.11 14.12 -7.98
CA ASP A 198 -2.27 14.73 -8.62
C ASP A 198 -2.75 13.98 -9.86
N GLY A 199 -3.99 14.29 -10.26
CA GLY A 199 -4.62 13.75 -11.46
C GLY A 199 -5.56 12.57 -11.17
N ALA A 200 -5.97 11.89 -12.23
CA ALA A 200 -7.01 10.87 -12.15
C ALA A 200 -6.51 9.58 -11.46
N ASN A 201 -7.37 8.98 -10.64
CA ASN A 201 -7.18 7.62 -10.14
C ASN A 201 -7.54 6.61 -11.24
N ILE A 202 -6.55 5.85 -11.71
CA ILE A 202 -6.70 4.92 -12.82
C ILE A 202 -6.78 3.49 -12.29
N PHE A 203 -7.75 2.73 -12.75
CA PHE A 203 -7.90 1.33 -12.43
C PHE A 203 -7.18 0.45 -13.41
N VAL A 204 -6.47 -0.55 -12.92
CA VAL A 204 -5.93 -1.62 -13.74
C VAL A 204 -7.02 -2.68 -13.91
N ALA A 205 -7.78 -2.55 -14.99
CA ALA A 205 -8.94 -3.38 -15.32
C ALA A 205 -8.59 -4.80 -15.76
N GLY A 206 -7.40 -4.96 -16.37
CA GLY A 206 -6.82 -6.27 -16.61
C GLY A 206 -6.22 -6.83 -15.31
N THR A 207 -4.89 -6.96 -15.29
CA THR A 207 -4.15 -7.23 -14.05
C THR A 207 -2.78 -6.55 -14.07
N TYR A 208 -2.14 -6.43 -12.92
CA TYR A 208 -0.75 -6.00 -12.79
C TYR A 208 0.27 -6.99 -13.37
N LYS A 209 -0.16 -8.14 -13.91
CA LYS A 209 0.74 -9.20 -14.41
C LYS A 209 1.78 -8.67 -15.40
N ASN A 210 1.35 -7.89 -16.40
CA ASN A 210 2.25 -7.41 -17.44
C ASN A 210 3.19 -6.31 -16.94
N ILE A 211 2.67 -5.41 -16.08
CA ILE A 211 3.49 -4.40 -15.38
C ILE A 211 4.56 -5.08 -14.52
N LEU A 212 4.18 -6.07 -13.71
CA LEU A 212 5.11 -6.83 -12.88
C LEU A 212 6.15 -7.55 -13.73
N ALA A 213 5.76 -8.20 -14.84
CA ALA A 213 6.69 -8.85 -15.75
C ALA A 213 7.71 -7.85 -16.32
N ARG A 214 7.26 -6.65 -16.69
CA ARG A 214 8.12 -5.58 -17.21
C ARG A 214 9.12 -5.06 -16.18
N VAL A 215 8.69 -4.91 -14.92
CA VAL A 215 9.55 -4.51 -13.79
C VAL A 215 10.53 -5.61 -13.41
N ALA A 216 10.10 -6.88 -13.45
CA ALA A 216 10.90 -8.01 -13.04
C ALA A 216 11.96 -8.42 -14.07
N LYS A 217 11.75 -8.10 -15.36
CA LYS A 217 12.59 -8.56 -16.47
C LYS A 217 14.10 -8.40 -16.21
N PRO A 218 14.65 -7.23 -15.81
CA PRO A 218 16.09 -7.09 -15.59
C PRO A 218 16.63 -8.05 -14.53
N ALA A 219 15.90 -8.21 -13.42
CA ALA A 219 16.26 -9.10 -12.33
C ALA A 219 16.17 -10.58 -12.73
N LEU A 220 15.11 -10.96 -13.45
CA LEU A 220 14.93 -12.34 -13.93
C LEU A 220 16.02 -12.75 -14.92
N GLU A 221 16.51 -11.82 -15.75
CA GLU A 221 17.52 -12.09 -16.77
C GLU A 221 18.95 -12.06 -16.21
N ASN A 222 19.23 -11.22 -15.21
CA ASN A 222 20.61 -10.90 -14.82
C ASN A 222 20.94 -11.08 -13.33
N ALA A 223 19.96 -11.31 -12.45
CA ALA A 223 20.20 -11.57 -11.02
C ALA A 223 20.03 -13.05 -10.67
N LYS A 224 20.70 -13.49 -9.59
CA LYS A 224 20.50 -14.82 -9.01
C LYS A 224 19.32 -14.79 -8.05
N ILE A 225 18.17 -15.36 -8.41
CA ILE A 225 16.98 -15.35 -7.55
C ILE A 225 16.81 -16.70 -6.87
N LYS A 226 16.73 -16.70 -5.54
CA LYS A 226 16.45 -17.87 -4.70
C LYS A 226 15.07 -17.75 -4.08
N TYR A 227 14.12 -18.52 -4.61
CA TYR A 227 12.78 -18.67 -4.06
C TYR A 227 12.76 -19.55 -2.82
N LEU A 228 11.66 -19.53 -2.07
CA LEU A 228 11.45 -20.32 -0.85
C LEU A 228 12.61 -20.20 0.14
N THR A 229 13.25 -19.03 0.18
CA THR A 229 14.44 -18.77 0.98
C THR A 229 14.12 -17.65 1.95
N LYS A 230 13.67 -18.00 3.16
CA LYS A 230 13.30 -16.99 4.16
C LYS A 230 14.52 -16.60 4.95
N VAL A 231 14.85 -15.32 4.91
CA VAL A 231 15.90 -14.76 5.77
C VAL A 231 15.39 -14.72 7.22
N THR A 232 16.17 -15.30 8.13
CA THR A 232 15.86 -15.34 9.57
C THR A 232 16.77 -14.42 10.38
N ARG A 233 17.99 -14.15 9.89
CA ARG A 233 18.99 -13.34 10.59
C ARG A 233 19.98 -12.72 9.61
N VAL A 234 20.47 -11.53 9.94
CA VAL A 234 21.46 -10.76 9.21
C VAL A 234 22.53 -10.31 10.20
N GLU A 235 23.75 -10.78 9.99
CA GLU A 235 24.93 -10.39 10.76
C GLU A 235 25.82 -9.48 9.93
N THR A 236 26.13 -8.29 10.44
CA THR A 236 27.06 -7.34 9.82
C THR A 236 28.34 -7.30 10.65
N ASN A 237 29.48 -7.57 9.99
CA ASN A 237 30.80 -7.32 10.56
C ASN A 237 31.50 -6.17 9.79
N SER A 238 32.78 -5.91 10.06
CA SER A 238 33.51 -4.80 9.45
C SER A 238 33.74 -4.95 7.94
N GLU A 239 33.70 -6.17 7.41
CA GLU A 239 34.15 -6.50 6.05
C GLU A 239 33.05 -7.12 5.17
N ASN A 240 32.03 -7.75 5.74
CA ASN A 240 30.94 -8.37 5.00
C ASN A 240 29.64 -8.43 5.81
N VAL A 241 28.58 -8.85 5.13
CA VAL A 241 27.28 -9.14 5.73
C VAL A 241 26.93 -10.60 5.47
N THR A 242 26.65 -11.33 6.54
CA THR A 242 26.21 -12.73 6.49
C THR A 242 24.70 -12.82 6.68
N VAL A 243 24.02 -13.47 5.74
CA VAL A 243 22.57 -13.67 5.75
C VAL A 243 22.27 -15.14 6.04
N PHE A 244 21.46 -15.40 7.06
CA PHE A 244 21.03 -16.74 7.47
C PHE A 244 19.60 -17.01 7.01
N THR A 245 19.36 -18.24 6.54
CA THR A 245 18.10 -18.67 5.97
C THR A 245 17.42 -19.74 6.83
N ASP A 246 16.12 -19.94 6.62
CA ASP A 246 15.29 -20.89 7.38
C ASP A 246 15.65 -22.37 7.16
N ASP A 247 16.41 -22.67 6.10
CA ASP A 247 17.00 -23.99 5.85
C ASP A 247 18.37 -24.19 6.53
N GLY A 248 18.79 -23.25 7.38
CA GLY A 248 20.02 -23.33 8.16
C GLY A 248 21.30 -22.95 7.39
N LYS A 249 21.19 -22.49 6.14
CA LYS A 249 22.35 -22.00 5.38
C LYS A 249 22.73 -20.57 5.78
N SER A 250 23.99 -20.24 5.51
CA SER A 250 24.52 -18.87 5.56
C SER A 250 25.07 -18.49 4.18
N LEU A 251 24.93 -17.22 3.83
CA LEU A 251 25.39 -16.63 2.59
C LEU A 251 26.10 -15.30 2.89
N GLU A 252 27.29 -15.09 2.33
CA GLU A 252 28.08 -13.88 2.54
C GLU A 252 27.98 -12.93 1.35
N PHE A 253 27.85 -11.64 1.64
CA PHE A 253 27.73 -10.55 0.68
C PHE A 253 28.54 -9.33 1.13
N ASP A 254 28.87 -8.46 0.18
CA ASP A 254 29.49 -7.18 0.50
C ASP A 254 28.48 -6.24 1.15
N GLU A 255 27.24 -6.24 0.64
CA GLU A 255 26.13 -5.40 1.11
C GLU A 255 24.79 -6.15 1.07
N VAL A 256 23.85 -5.75 1.92
CA VAL A 256 22.47 -6.28 1.96
C VAL A 256 21.45 -5.14 1.95
N VAL A 257 20.48 -5.23 1.03
CA VAL A 257 19.32 -4.34 0.96
C VAL A 257 18.07 -5.09 1.45
N MET A 258 17.47 -4.60 2.53
CA MET A 258 16.23 -5.16 3.07
C MET A 258 15.02 -4.49 2.41
N THR A 259 14.20 -5.26 1.70
CA THR A 259 12.93 -4.79 1.12
C THR A 259 11.72 -5.56 1.68
N THR A 260 11.89 -6.12 2.88
CA THR A 260 10.84 -6.84 3.59
C THR A 260 9.70 -5.89 3.99
N PRO A 261 8.43 -6.37 4.03
CA PRO A 261 7.33 -5.53 4.47
C PRO A 261 7.51 -5.03 5.92
N LEU A 262 6.96 -3.86 6.25
CA LEU A 262 6.99 -3.32 7.62
C LEU A 262 6.45 -4.32 8.66
N GLY A 263 5.40 -5.08 8.33
CA GLY A 263 4.88 -6.13 9.20
C GLY A 263 5.90 -7.25 9.52
N TRP A 264 6.86 -7.51 8.62
CA TRP A 264 7.98 -8.41 8.89
C TRP A 264 8.99 -7.75 9.85
N LEU A 265 9.35 -6.49 9.62
CA LEU A 265 10.27 -5.75 10.50
C LEU A 265 9.74 -5.64 11.93
N LYS A 266 8.45 -5.34 12.10
CA LYS A 266 7.79 -5.29 13.42
C LYS A 266 7.91 -6.61 14.19
N LYS A 267 7.81 -7.75 13.49
CA LYS A 267 7.90 -9.10 14.09
C LYS A 267 9.34 -9.60 14.28
N ASN A 268 10.28 -9.11 13.49
CA ASN A 268 11.63 -9.68 13.40
C ASN A 268 12.75 -8.66 13.70
N LYS A 269 12.53 -7.74 14.65
CA LYS A 269 13.55 -6.75 15.05
C LYS A 269 14.87 -7.38 15.51
N GLN A 270 14.79 -8.59 16.08
CA GLN A 270 15.94 -9.37 16.56
C GLN A 270 16.69 -10.11 15.44
N ALA A 271 16.23 -10.01 14.19
CA ALA A 271 16.93 -10.60 13.04
C ALA A 271 18.26 -9.87 12.75
N PHE A 272 18.48 -8.67 13.26
CA PHE A 272 19.66 -7.85 12.96
C PHE A 272 20.71 -7.95 14.06
N GLN A 273 21.96 -8.24 13.67
CA GLN A 273 23.11 -8.33 14.55
C GLN A 273 24.28 -7.56 13.92
N PRO A 274 24.77 -6.46 14.52
CA PRO A 274 24.26 -5.82 15.74
C PRO A 274 22.81 -5.35 15.58
N ALA A 275 22.14 -5.15 16.72
CA ALA A 275 20.76 -4.66 16.75
C ALA A 275 20.64 -3.34 15.99
N LEU A 276 19.50 -3.14 15.33
CA LEU A 276 19.22 -1.87 14.66
C LEU A 276 19.30 -0.70 15.66
N PRO A 277 19.87 0.45 15.27
CA PRO A 277 19.84 1.66 16.06
C PRO A 277 18.45 1.99 16.62
N ALA A 278 18.39 2.48 17.85
CA ALA A 278 17.13 2.77 18.56
C ALA A 278 16.16 3.64 17.74
N ARG A 279 16.67 4.60 16.95
CA ARG A 279 15.86 5.44 16.07
C ARG A 279 15.07 4.64 15.02
N PHE A 280 15.64 3.57 14.48
CA PHE A 280 14.97 2.71 13.51
C PHE A 280 13.94 1.80 14.18
N LEU A 281 14.26 1.27 15.37
CA LEU A 281 13.31 0.48 16.16
C LEU A 281 12.08 1.31 16.53
N SER A 282 12.29 2.56 16.98
CA SER A 282 11.22 3.51 17.26
C SER A 282 10.39 3.80 16.00
N ALA A 283 11.03 4.10 14.86
CA ALA A 283 10.32 4.33 13.61
C ALA A 283 9.49 3.12 13.15
N ILE A 284 10.04 1.90 13.27
CA ILE A 284 9.32 0.66 12.97
C ILE A 284 8.07 0.53 13.85
N ASP A 285 8.13 0.95 15.11
CA ASP A 285 7.00 0.88 16.04
C ASP A 285 5.95 1.96 15.79
N SER A 286 6.37 3.19 15.54
CA SER A 286 5.48 4.33 15.31
C SER A 286 4.65 4.24 14.03
N LEU A 287 5.16 3.56 13.00
CA LEU A 287 4.42 3.42 11.74
C LEU A 287 3.29 2.39 11.84
N GLY A 288 2.08 2.77 11.43
CA GLY A 288 0.96 1.84 11.27
C GLY A 288 1.21 0.79 10.19
N PHE A 289 0.61 -0.39 10.32
CA PHE A 289 0.59 -1.39 9.25
C PHE A 289 -0.85 -1.64 8.83
N GLY A 290 -1.26 -0.95 7.76
CA GLY A 290 -2.60 -1.05 7.21
C GLY A 290 -2.93 -2.45 6.69
N CYS A 291 -4.22 -2.78 6.70
CA CYS A 291 -4.75 -4.05 6.23
C CYS A 291 -6.07 -3.82 5.50
N LEU A 292 -6.13 -4.29 4.26
CA LEU A 292 -7.32 -4.36 3.44
C LEU A 292 -7.39 -5.76 2.86
N GLU A 293 -8.62 -6.27 2.76
CA GLU A 293 -8.91 -7.56 2.17
C GLU A 293 -9.77 -7.37 0.93
N LYS A 294 -9.61 -8.26 -0.03
CA LYS A 294 -10.41 -8.28 -1.26
C LYS A 294 -11.15 -9.60 -1.36
N VAL A 295 -12.43 -9.53 -1.71
CA VAL A 295 -13.26 -10.70 -1.95
C VAL A 295 -13.77 -10.66 -3.39
N TYR A 296 -13.53 -11.72 -4.13
CA TYR A 296 -14.07 -11.92 -5.47
C TYR A 296 -15.29 -12.82 -5.40
N ILE A 297 -16.43 -12.34 -5.88
CA ILE A 297 -17.69 -13.08 -5.90
C ILE A 297 -18.11 -13.24 -7.37
N THR A 298 -18.22 -14.49 -7.83
CA THR A 298 -18.71 -14.79 -9.18
C THR A 298 -20.19 -15.09 -9.13
N PHE A 299 -20.97 -14.45 -10.02
CA PHE A 299 -22.39 -14.70 -10.21
C PHE A 299 -22.65 -15.32 -11.60
N PRO A 300 -23.72 -16.13 -11.79
CA PRO A 300 -24.04 -16.72 -13.09
C PRO A 300 -24.36 -15.70 -14.20
N HIS A 301 -24.84 -14.51 -13.82
CA HIS A 301 -25.08 -13.38 -14.70
C HIS A 301 -24.94 -12.09 -13.89
N ALA A 302 -24.68 -10.97 -14.57
CA ALA A 302 -24.60 -9.64 -13.96
C ALA A 302 -26.00 -9.13 -13.59
N PHE A 303 -26.62 -9.70 -12.56
CA PHE A 303 -28.01 -9.36 -12.18
C PHE A 303 -28.20 -7.87 -11.84
N TRP A 304 -27.14 -7.18 -11.43
CA TRP A 304 -27.13 -5.74 -11.19
C TRP A 304 -27.33 -4.91 -12.47
N THR A 305 -27.12 -5.47 -13.67
CA THR A 305 -27.45 -4.76 -14.92
C THR A 305 -28.92 -4.88 -15.31
N ASN A 306 -29.74 -5.61 -14.54
CA ASN A 306 -31.16 -5.79 -14.84
C ASN A 306 -31.98 -4.59 -14.32
N PRO A 307 -32.58 -3.77 -15.20
CA PRO A 307 -33.34 -2.60 -14.81
C PRO A 307 -34.58 -2.94 -13.96
N ASN A 308 -35.08 -4.18 -14.01
CA ASN A 308 -36.23 -4.64 -13.23
C ASN A 308 -35.89 -5.07 -11.80
N LEU A 309 -34.59 -5.24 -11.48
CA LEU A 309 -34.09 -5.62 -10.15
C LEU A 309 -33.42 -4.46 -9.41
N SER A 310 -33.23 -3.32 -10.09
CA SER A 310 -32.70 -2.09 -9.51
C SER A 310 -33.88 -1.23 -9.03
N PRO A 311 -34.07 -1.03 -7.71
CA PRO A 311 -35.24 -0.32 -7.16
C PRO A 311 -35.39 1.14 -7.63
N SER A 312 -34.42 1.68 -8.36
CA SER A 312 -34.34 3.08 -8.78
C SER A 312 -34.16 3.31 -10.29
N SER A 313 -34.33 2.29 -11.16
CA SER A 313 -33.96 2.39 -12.59
C SER A 313 -32.49 2.78 -12.86
N GLN A 314 -31.63 2.72 -11.84
CA GLN A 314 -30.20 2.99 -11.97
C GLN A 314 -29.50 1.79 -12.63
N THR A 315 -28.78 2.08 -13.70
CA THR A 315 -27.73 1.21 -14.23
C THR A 315 -26.54 1.21 -13.26
N PHE A 316 -26.03 0.03 -12.92
CA PHE A 316 -24.81 -0.12 -12.11
C PHE A 316 -23.57 -0.02 -12.99
N ASP A 317 -23.42 1.11 -13.69
CA ASP A 317 -22.33 1.40 -14.62
C ASP A 317 -21.13 2.12 -13.98
N GLY A 318 -21.17 2.30 -12.65
CA GLY A 318 -20.15 3.01 -11.88
C GLY A 318 -19.67 2.26 -10.64
N PHE A 319 -18.68 2.85 -9.98
CA PHE A 319 -18.17 2.36 -8.71
C PHE A 319 -19.28 2.47 -7.65
N THR A 320 -19.68 1.33 -7.10
CA THR A 320 -20.79 1.24 -6.15
C THR A 320 -20.28 1.06 -4.73
N GLN A 321 -20.77 1.89 -3.83
CA GLN A 321 -20.36 1.94 -2.44
C GLN A 321 -21.55 1.74 -1.51
N TRP A 322 -21.38 0.84 -0.55
CA TRP A 322 -22.32 0.62 0.55
C TRP A 322 -21.68 1.12 1.83
N LEU A 323 -22.26 2.14 2.43
CA LEU A 323 -21.78 2.71 3.69
C LEU A 323 -22.16 1.78 4.83
N ALA A 324 -21.17 1.40 5.64
CA ALA A 324 -21.34 0.61 6.87
C ALA A 324 -22.39 -0.53 6.78
N PRO A 325 -22.29 -1.46 5.80
CA PRO A 325 -23.31 -2.48 5.60
C PRO A 325 -23.40 -3.39 6.82
N THR A 326 -24.63 -3.71 7.23
CA THR A 326 -24.86 -4.61 8.36
C THR A 326 -24.94 -6.06 7.90
N TYR A 327 -24.46 -6.98 8.73
CA TYR A 327 -24.64 -8.41 8.48
C TYR A 327 -26.11 -8.80 8.64
N THR A 328 -26.61 -9.57 7.68
CA THR A 328 -27.92 -10.21 7.79
C THR A 328 -27.93 -11.22 8.94
N THR A 329 -28.95 -11.12 9.80
CA THR A 329 -29.16 -12.00 10.95
C THR A 329 -29.55 -13.43 10.55
N THR A 330 -30.00 -13.63 9.31
CA THR A 330 -30.50 -14.93 8.84
C THR A 330 -29.45 -15.79 8.16
N THR A 331 -28.37 -15.21 7.62
CA THR A 331 -27.32 -15.96 6.92
C THR A 331 -25.93 -15.82 7.50
N ASN A 332 -25.75 -14.98 8.54
CA ASN A 332 -24.54 -15.00 9.36
C ASN A 332 -24.85 -15.70 10.70
N PRO A 333 -24.50 -16.99 10.87
CA PRO A 333 -24.89 -17.79 12.02
C PRO A 333 -24.17 -17.43 13.34
N HIS A 334 -23.25 -16.45 13.32
CA HIS A 334 -22.37 -16.15 14.45
C HIS A 334 -22.24 -14.64 14.74
N LYS A 335 -23.37 -13.94 14.91
CA LYS A 335 -23.34 -12.68 15.66
C LYS A 335 -23.29 -12.95 17.15
#